data_AF-A0A2N2ML56-F1
#
_entry.id   AF-A0A2N2ML56-F1
#
_cell.length_a   1.000
_cell.length_b   1.000
_cell.length_c   1.000
_cell.angle_alpha   90.00
_cell.angle_beta   90.00
_cell.angle_gamma   90.00
#
_symmetry.space_group_name_H-M   'P 1'
#
loop_
_entity.id
_entity.type
_entity.pdbx_description
1 polymer ?
#
loop_
_entity_poly.entity_id
_entity_poly.type
_entity_poly.pdbx_seq_one_letter_code
_entity_poly.pdbx_strand_id
1 'polypeptide(L)'
;ESGSFAVARPDIATQVKMRKQEELEKGMEKLGLTPGAPEQEVKILTSCPSCLQGLARYGEDTGMQADYIVVEMAKHILGEDWMQEYVRKANNGGIEKVLL
;
A
#
# COMPACT_ATOMS: atom_id res chain seq x y z
N GLU A 1 -3.75 -10.50 2.06
CA GLU A 1 -3.39 -10.96 3.42
C GLU A 1 -3.83 -9.89 4.39
N SER A 2 -4.82 -10.16 5.24
CA SER A 2 -5.18 -9.24 6.31
C SER A 2 -4.14 -9.34 7.44
N GLY A 3 -3.97 -8.28 8.23
CA GLY A 3 -2.87 -8.14 9.20
C GLY A 3 -2.75 -9.26 10.24
N SER A 4 -3.82 -10.02 10.50
CA SER A 4 -3.81 -11.18 11.40
C SER A 4 -3.79 -12.54 10.69
N PHE A 5 -3.92 -12.60 9.37
CA PHE A 5 -4.04 -13.86 8.63
C PHE A 5 -2.83 -14.78 8.84
N ALA A 6 -1.62 -14.21 8.76
CA ALA A 6 -0.40 -14.98 8.92
C ALA A 6 -0.25 -15.59 10.33
N VAL A 7 -0.80 -14.92 11.35
CA VAL A 7 -0.78 -15.41 12.74
C VAL A 7 -1.91 -16.42 12.99
N ALA A 8 -3.09 -16.17 12.41
CA ALA A 8 -4.26 -17.03 12.60
C ALA A 8 -4.17 -18.36 11.83
N ARG A 9 -3.50 -18.36 10.67
CA ARG A 9 -3.39 -19.52 9.76
C ARG A 9 -1.95 -19.72 9.24
N PRO A 10 -0.98 -19.98 10.13
CA PRO A 10 0.41 -20.18 9.73
C PRO A 10 0.61 -21.40 8.83
N ASP A 11 -0.30 -22.38 8.91
CA ASP A 11 -0.33 -23.60 8.10
C ASP A 11 -0.45 -23.34 6.60
N ILE A 12 -1.10 -22.23 6.21
CA ILE A 12 -1.34 -21.87 4.80
C ILE A 12 -0.79 -20.49 4.41
N ALA A 13 -0.37 -19.67 5.37
CA ALA A 13 0.06 -18.29 5.13
C ALA A 13 1.18 -18.20 4.08
N THR A 14 2.21 -19.05 4.20
CA THR A 14 3.33 -19.08 3.25
C THR A 14 2.88 -19.39 1.82
N GLN A 15 1.93 -20.33 1.65
CA GLN A 15 1.44 -20.71 0.33
C GLN A 15 0.63 -19.57 -0.31
N VAL A 16 -0.19 -18.89 0.48
CA VAL A 16 -0.95 -17.72 0.02
C VAL A 16 0.00 -16.57 -0.36
N LYS A 17 1.06 -16.34 0.43
CA LYS A 17 2.11 -15.36 0.10
C LYS A 17 2.73 -15.69 -1.26
N MET A 18 3.27 -16.90 -1.41
CA MET A 18 3.95 -17.32 -2.66
C MET A 18 3.02 -17.19 -3.87
N ARG A 19 1.77 -17.64 -3.74
CA ARG A 19 0.80 -17.53 -4.82
C ARG A 19 0.53 -16.08 -5.20
N LYS A 20 0.47 -15.17 -4.23
CA LYS A 20 0.29 -13.75 -4.51
C LYS A 20 1.51 -13.15 -5.20
N GLN A 21 2.72 -13.51 -4.76
CA GLN A 21 3.96 -13.08 -5.37
C GLN A 21 4.05 -13.48 -6.85
N GLU A 22 3.78 -14.76 -7.18
CA GLU A 22 3.75 -15.24 -8.57
C GLU A 22 2.81 -14.41 -9.45
N GLU A 23 1.63 -14.05 -8.95
CA GLU A 23 0.66 -13.26 -9.71
C GLU A 23 1.09 -11.80 -9.86
N LEU A 24 1.84 -11.26 -8.90
CA LEU A 24 2.44 -9.92 -9.00
C LEU A 24 3.56 -9.89 -10.05
N GLU A 25 4.48 -10.85 -10.00
CA GLU A 25 5.57 -10.99 -10.96
C GLU A 25 5.04 -11.14 -12.39
N LYS A 26 4.06 -12.02 -12.61
CA LYS A 26 3.36 -12.14 -13.91
C LYS A 26 2.70 -10.83 -14.36
N GLY A 27 2.17 -10.07 -13.42
CA GLY A 27 1.58 -8.75 -13.69
C GLY A 27 2.64 -7.77 -14.18
N MET A 28 3.80 -7.76 -13.53
CA MET A 28 4.94 -6.92 -13.89
C MET A 28 5.51 -7.30 -15.27
N GLU A 29 5.71 -8.58 -15.53
CA GLU A 29 6.19 -9.07 -16.83
C GLU A 29 5.25 -8.63 -17.98
N LYS A 30 3.94 -8.70 -17.77
CA LYS A 30 2.94 -8.23 -18.76
C LYS A 30 3.01 -6.73 -19.03
N LEU A 31 3.50 -5.96 -18.05
CA LEU A 31 3.73 -4.52 -18.18
C LEU A 31 5.13 -4.22 -18.73
N GLY A 32 5.92 -5.24 -19.07
CA GLY A 32 7.29 -5.09 -19.56
C GLY A 32 8.29 -4.70 -18.47
N LEU A 33 7.98 -5.01 -17.20
CA LEU A 33 8.78 -4.64 -16.05
C LEU A 33 9.53 -5.84 -15.50
N THR A 34 10.79 -5.62 -15.11
CA THR A 34 11.61 -6.66 -14.45
C THR A 34 11.27 -6.75 -12.96
N PRO A 35 10.74 -7.89 -12.45
CA PRO A 35 10.53 -8.04 -11.00
C PRO A 35 11.83 -7.91 -10.22
N GLY A 36 11.79 -7.17 -9.11
CA GLY A 36 12.93 -6.90 -8.22
C GLY A 36 13.75 -5.68 -8.64
N ALA A 37 13.76 -5.34 -9.93
CA ALA A 37 14.46 -4.18 -10.47
C ALA A 37 13.65 -3.54 -11.62
N PRO A 38 12.45 -3.01 -11.35
CA PRO A 38 11.63 -2.41 -12.39
C PRO A 38 12.30 -1.15 -12.94
N GLU A 39 12.13 -0.93 -14.24
CA GLU A 39 12.72 0.16 -15.01
C GLU A 39 12.13 1.53 -14.64
N GLN A 40 10.98 1.53 -13.97
CA GLN A 40 10.28 2.71 -13.48
C GLN A 40 9.67 2.41 -12.10
N GLU A 41 9.25 3.45 -11.39
CA GLU A 41 8.57 3.29 -10.12
C GLU A 41 7.20 2.61 -10.31
N VAL A 42 6.97 1.53 -9.56
CA VAL A 42 5.73 0.74 -9.63
C VAL A 42 5.07 0.76 -8.27
N LYS A 43 3.78 1.14 -8.24
CA LYS A 43 2.96 1.13 -7.03
C LYS A 43 1.79 0.17 -7.18
N ILE A 44 1.56 -0.66 -6.16
CA ILE A 44 0.30 -1.38 -5.97
C ILE A 44 -0.60 -0.60 -5.01
N LEU A 45 -1.84 -0.34 -5.44
CA LEU A 45 -2.79 0.45 -4.67
C LEU A 45 -3.79 -0.44 -3.95
N THR A 46 -4.07 -0.12 -2.69
CA THR A 46 -5.09 -0.82 -1.90
C THR A 46 -5.99 0.14 -1.14
N SER A 47 -7.23 -0.28 -0.89
CA SER A 47 -8.18 0.39 -0.02
C SER A 47 -8.33 -0.31 1.34
N CYS A 48 -7.54 -1.35 1.60
CA CYS A 48 -7.61 -2.11 2.86
C CYS A 48 -6.36 -1.82 3.70
N PRO A 49 -6.48 -1.13 4.86
CA PRO A 49 -5.34 -0.80 5.71
C PRO A 49 -4.55 -2.04 6.15
N SER A 50 -5.26 -3.13 6.44
CA SER A 50 -4.62 -4.38 6.87
C SER A 50 -3.87 -5.08 5.74
N CYS A 51 -4.29 -4.89 4.48
CA CYS A 51 -3.60 -5.41 3.32
C CYS A 51 -2.37 -4.57 2.96
N LEU A 52 -2.37 -3.26 3.23
CA LEU A 52 -1.24 -2.39 2.93
C LEU A 52 0.05 -2.90 3.58
N GLN A 53 -0.02 -3.26 4.87
CA GLN A 53 1.11 -3.84 5.59
C GLN A 53 1.56 -5.18 5.00
N GLY A 54 0.62 -6.02 4.55
CA GLY A 54 0.95 -7.29 3.89
C GLY A 54 1.61 -7.08 2.53
N LEU A 55 1.07 -6.16 1.73
CA LEU A 55 1.56 -5.83 0.39
C LEU A 55 2.95 -5.19 0.42
N ALA A 56 3.27 -4.41 1.45
CA ALA A 56 4.59 -3.81 1.61
C ALA A 56 5.72 -4.87 1.68
N ARG A 57 5.41 -6.11 2.10
CA ARG A 57 6.39 -7.20 2.22
C ARG A 57 6.88 -7.74 0.88
N TYR A 58 6.12 -7.54 -0.20
CA TYR A 58 6.54 -7.99 -1.54
C TYR A 58 7.54 -7.01 -2.18
N GLY A 59 7.73 -5.82 -1.60
CA GLY A 59 8.64 -4.81 -2.17
C GLY A 59 10.09 -5.28 -2.26
N GLU A 60 10.55 -6.11 -1.33
CA GLU A 60 11.90 -6.70 -1.39
C GLU A 60 12.06 -7.67 -2.56
N ASP A 61 11.01 -8.45 -2.85
CA ASP A 61 11.04 -9.48 -3.89
C ASP A 61 10.77 -8.88 -5.29
N THR A 62 9.90 -7.87 -5.39
CA THR A 62 9.41 -7.37 -6.68
C THR A 62 9.87 -5.95 -7.01
N GLY A 63 10.48 -5.22 -6.07
CA GLY A 63 10.86 -3.81 -6.27
C GLY A 63 9.67 -2.84 -6.36
N MET A 64 8.45 -3.29 -6.05
CA MET A 64 7.25 -2.44 -6.05
C MET A 64 7.02 -1.79 -4.69
N GLN A 65 6.34 -0.65 -4.69
CA GLN A 65 5.84 -0.02 -3.46
C GLN A 65 4.34 -0.30 -3.29
N ALA A 66 3.86 -0.28 -2.04
CA ALA A 66 2.44 -0.38 -1.75
C ALA A 66 1.95 0.95 -1.16
N ASP A 67 0.83 1.47 -1.68
CA ASP A 67 0.22 2.70 -1.17
C ASP A 67 -1.32 2.58 -1.11
N TYR A 68 -1.93 3.52 -0.42
CA TYR A 68 -3.37 3.61 -0.25
C TYR A 68 -4.00 4.42 -1.37
N ILE A 69 -5.04 3.87 -2.02
CA ILE A 69 -5.66 4.52 -3.19
C ILE A 69 -6.13 5.95 -2.90
N VAL A 70 -6.66 6.20 -1.69
CA VAL A 70 -7.15 7.53 -1.30
C VAL A 70 -6.00 8.54 -1.18
N VAL A 71 -4.83 8.10 -0.73
CA VAL A 71 -3.64 8.96 -0.59
C VAL A 71 -3.13 9.39 -1.97
N GLU A 72 -3.01 8.44 -2.90
CA GLU A 72 -2.57 8.74 -4.26
C GLU A 72 -3.59 9.64 -4.97
N MET A 73 -4.89 9.37 -4.84
CA MET A 73 -5.93 10.26 -5.36
C MET A 73 -5.84 11.67 -4.78
N ALA A 74 -5.58 11.81 -3.47
CA ALA A 74 -5.42 13.10 -2.84
C ALA A 74 -4.22 13.88 -3.40
N LYS A 75 -3.06 13.24 -3.58
CA LYS A 75 -1.89 13.86 -4.22
C LYS A 75 -2.21 14.35 -5.64
N HIS A 76 -2.90 13.53 -6.44
CA HIS A 76 -3.25 13.87 -7.82
C HIS A 76 -4.32 14.96 -7.96
N ILE A 77 -5.30 15.01 -7.04
CA ILE A 77 -6.43 15.96 -7.12
C ILE A 77 -6.15 17.26 -6.37
N LEU A 78 -5.49 17.18 -5.21
CA LEU A 78 -5.30 18.30 -4.29
C LEU A 78 -3.86 18.84 -4.29
N GLY A 79 -2.92 18.17 -4.96
CA GLY A 79 -1.50 18.51 -5.01
C GLY A 79 -0.67 17.81 -3.93
N GLU A 80 0.66 17.87 -4.04
CA GLU A 80 1.58 17.17 -3.13
C GLU A 80 1.47 17.63 -1.67
N ASP A 81 1.18 18.92 -1.43
CA ASP A 81 1.07 19.50 -0.08
C ASP A 81 -0.29 19.27 0.60
N TRP A 82 -1.18 18.46 -0.01
CA TRP A 82 -2.57 18.28 0.44
C TRP A 82 -2.69 17.94 1.93
N MET A 83 -1.79 17.12 2.45
CA MET A 83 -1.82 16.64 3.84
C MET A 83 -1.48 17.77 4.81
N GLN A 84 -0.46 18.57 4.50
CA GLN A 84 -0.08 19.72 5.31
C GLN A 84 -1.19 20.78 5.32
N GLU A 85 -1.77 21.05 4.15
CA GLU A 85 -2.89 21.98 4.04
C GLU A 85 -4.11 21.50 4.82
N TYR A 86 -4.42 20.21 4.72
CA TYR A 86 -5.52 19.57 5.45
C TYR A 86 -5.33 19.71 6.97
N VAL A 87 -4.14 19.36 7.49
CA VAL A 87 -3.83 19.47 8.92
C VAL A 87 -3.92 20.92 9.41
N ARG A 88 -3.39 21.88 8.65
CA ARG A 88 -3.49 23.31 8.98
C ARG A 88 -4.95 23.77 9.04
N LYS A 89 -5.77 23.40 8.05
CA LYS A 89 -7.22 23.72 8.01
C LYS A 89 -7.96 23.08 9.18
N ALA A 90 -7.69 21.81 9.49
CA ALA A 90 -8.32 21.09 10.59
C ALA A 90 -7.95 21.72 11.96
N ASN A 91 -6.68 22.04 12.18
CA ASN A 91 -6.22 22.66 13.43
C ASN A 91 -6.79 24.07 13.64
N ASN A 92 -6.91 24.86 12.57
CA ASN A 92 -7.39 26.25 12.66
C ASN A 92 -8.93 26.36 12.78
N GLY A 93 -9.67 25.27 12.55
CA GLY A 93 -11.14 25.23 12.58
C GLY A 93 -11.76 24.83 13.92
N GLY A 94 -10.96 24.60 14.97
CA GLY A 94 -11.43 24.13 16.27
C GLY A 94 -11.58 22.61 16.30
N ILE A 95 -10.46 21.89 16.44
CA ILE A 95 -10.50 20.48 16.86
C ILE A 95 -11.05 20.48 18.29
N GLU A 96 -12.32 20.14 18.47
CA GLU A 96 -12.84 19.77 19.77
C GLU A 96 -12.09 18.51 20.23
N LYS A 97 -11.11 18.70 21.12
CA LYS A 97 -10.36 17.60 21.71
C LYS A 97 -11.29 16.85 22.66
N VAL A 98 -11.81 15.71 22.21
CA VAL A 98 -12.42 14.73 23.12
C VAL A 98 -11.27 13.99 23.80
N LEU A 99 -10.89 14.46 24.99
CA LEU A 99 -10.06 13.71 25.92
C LEU A 99 -10.96 12.64 26.56
N LEU A 100 -10.73 11.36 26.22
CA LEU A 100 -11.27 10.20 26.95
C LEU A 100 -10.23 9.70 27.95
#